data_AF-F3AXT4-F1
#
_entry.id   AF-F3AXT4-F1
#
_cell.length_a   1.000
_cell.length_b   1.000
_cell.length_c   1.000
_cell.angle_alpha   90.00
_cell.angle_beta   90.00
_cell.angle_gamma   90.00
#
_symmetry.space_group_name_H-M   'P 1'
#
loop_
_entity.id
_entity.type
_entity.pdbx_description
1 polymer ?
#
loop_
_entity_poly.entity_id
_entity_poly.type
_entity_poly.pdbx_seq_one_letter_code
_entity_poly.pdbx_strand_id
1 'polypeptide(L)' 'MFCNYDQYKDKEVVKKHEQLLKQLGEKDRVFSLEWNGENITLMECCDYCFGHDLTKEECKELSEVFRELAEELGK' A
#
# COMPACT_ATOMS: atom_id res chain seq x y z
N MET A 1 0.79 1.32 -10.71
CA MET A 1 2.02 1.99 -10.21
C MET A 1 1.74 2.48 -8.79
N PHE A 2 2.66 2.35 -7.84
CA PHE A 2 2.48 2.96 -6.50
C PHE A 2 2.73 4.48 -6.62
N CYS A 3 1.67 5.23 -6.93
CA CYS A 3 1.78 6.56 -7.54
C CYS A 3 2.38 7.64 -6.65
N ASN A 4 2.33 7.47 -5.33
CA ASN A 4 2.81 8.44 -4.36
C ASN A 4 3.98 7.91 -3.52
N TYR A 5 4.70 6.90 -4.02
CA TYR A 5 5.87 6.33 -3.34
C TYR A 5 6.84 7.43 -2.87
N ASP A 6 7.27 8.32 -3.76
CA ASP A 6 8.28 9.33 -3.43
C ASP A 6 7.82 10.32 -2.34
N GLN A 7 6.52 10.53 -2.22
CA GLN A 7 5.92 11.42 -1.20
C GLN A 7 5.93 10.77 0.18
N TYR A 8 5.80 9.44 0.27
CA TYR A 8 5.66 8.72 1.54
C TYR A 8 6.76 7.71 1.80
N LYS A 9 7.83 7.69 0.99
CA LYS A 9 8.98 6.79 1.15
C LYS A 9 9.66 6.87 2.50
N ASP A 10 9.44 7.93 3.26
CA ASP A 10 10.01 8.09 4.61
C ASP A 10 9.17 7.49 5.74
N LYS A 11 7.93 7.10 5.48
CA LYS A 11 7.06 6.38 6.43
C LYS A 11 7.62 4.99 6.69
N GLU A 12 7.61 4.58 7.96
CA GLU A 12 8.20 3.31 8.40
C GLU A 12 7.56 2.11 7.71
N VAL A 13 6.22 2.08 7.65
CA VAL A 13 5.46 1.03 6.95
C VAL A 13 5.80 0.97 5.45
N VAL A 14 6.03 2.11 4.79
CA VAL A 14 6.39 2.16 3.36
C VAL A 14 7.81 1.65 3.13
N LYS A 15 8.76 2.01 4.00
CA LYS A 15 10.14 1.50 3.95
C LYS A 15 10.19 -0.01 4.20
N LYS A 16 9.44 -0.49 5.19
CA LYS A 16 9.44 -1.90 5.60
C LYS A 16 8.89 -2.83 4.52
N HIS A 17 7.82 -2.41 3.84
CA HIS A 17 7.08 -3.24 2.87
C HIS A 17 7.27 -2.76 1.42
N GLU A 18 8.36 -2.03 1.15
CA GLU A 18 8.61 -1.35 -0.13
C GLU A 18 8.52 -2.29 -1.35
N GLN A 19 9.16 -3.46 -1.25
CA GLN A 19 9.27 -4.40 -2.37
C GLN A 19 7.88 -4.91 -2.79
N LEU A 20 7.04 -5.29 -1.81
CA LEU A 20 5.67 -5.70 -2.05
C LEU A 20 4.84 -4.57 -2.64
N LEU A 21 4.90 -3.37 -2.05
CA LEU A 21 4.13 -2.21 -2.51
C LEU A 21 4.49 -1.82 -3.95
N LYS A 22 5.77 -1.89 -4.30
CA LYS A 22 6.25 -1.68 -5.69
C LYS A 22 5.79 -2.79 -6.63
N GLN A 23 5.88 -4.06 -6.24
CA GLN A 23 5.46 -5.19 -7.07
C GLN A 23 3.96 -5.16 -7.39
N LEU A 24 3.13 -4.87 -6.38
CA LEU A 24 1.70 -4.65 -6.57
C LEU A 24 1.46 -3.44 -7.48
N GLY A 25 2.26 -2.39 -7.32
CA GLY A 25 2.26 -1.22 -8.17
C GLY A 25 2.59 -1.51 -9.64
N GLU A 26 3.60 -2.32 -9.92
CA GLU A 26 4.09 -2.56 -11.29
C GLU A 26 3.20 -3.55 -12.06
N LYS A 27 2.58 -4.52 -11.37
CA LYS A 27 1.76 -5.58 -11.96
C LYS A 27 0.27 -5.27 -11.87
N ASP A 28 -0.18 -4.22 -12.54
CA ASP A 28 -1.62 -3.92 -12.78
C ASP A 28 -2.38 -3.15 -11.69
N ARG A 29 -1.84 -2.95 -10.48
CA ARG A 29 -2.53 -2.10 -9.48
C ARG A 29 -1.95 -0.70 -9.47
N VAL A 30 -2.76 0.29 -9.83
CA VAL A 30 -2.46 1.68 -9.47
C VAL A 30 -3.17 1.92 -8.15
N PHE A 31 -2.43 2.01 -7.06
CA PHE A 31 -2.99 2.38 -5.77
C PHE A 31 -2.07 3.38 -5.08
N SER A 32 -2.64 4.13 -4.14
CA SER A 32 -1.91 5.09 -3.31
C SER A 32 -2.28 4.88 -1.84
N LEU A 33 -1.31 5.08 -0.97
CA LEU A 33 -1.54 5.20 0.47
C LEU A 33 -1.35 6.67 0.81
N GLU A 34 -2.41 7.34 1.23
CA GLU A 34 -2.36 8.77 1.55
C GLU A 34 -2.56 9.00 3.04
N TRP A 35 -1.70 9.83 3.61
CA TRP A 35 -1.84 10.34 4.97
C TRP A 35 -2.40 11.75 4.89
N ASN A 36 -3.64 11.93 5.37
CA ASN A 36 -4.42 13.15 5.33
C ASN A 36 -4.80 13.58 6.76
N GLY A 37 -3.80 14.08 7.50
CA GLY A 37 -3.93 14.35 8.94
C GLY A 37 -3.94 13.06 9.75
N GLU A 38 -5.01 12.84 10.53
CA GLU A 38 -5.22 11.62 11.32
C GLU A 38 -5.78 10.46 10.48
N ASN A 39 -6.13 10.70 9.21
CA ASN A 39 -6.66 9.67 8.33
C ASN A 39 -5.58 9.04 7.47
N ILE A 40 -5.69 7.73 7.25
CA ILE A 40 -4.93 6.98 6.26
C ILE A 40 -5.93 6.39 5.27
N THR A 41 -5.76 6.68 3.99
CA THR A 41 -6.64 6.19 2.92
C THR A 41 -5.85 5.36 1.92
N LEU A 42 -6.37 4.18 1.60
CA LEU A 42 -5.95 3.39 0.44
C LEU A 42 -6.84 3.78 -0.73
N MET A 43 -6.29 4.45 -1.74
CA MET A 43 -7.03 4.72 -2.98
C MET A 43 -6.60 3.78 -4.08
N GLU A 44 -7.58 3.31 -4.84
CA GLU A 44 -7.35 2.70 -6.14
C GLU A 44 -7.35 3.81 -7.20
N CYS A 45 -6.24 3.99 -7.90
CA CYS A 45 -6.01 5.08 -8.84
C CYS A 45 -6.10 4.56 -10.29
N CYS A 46 -7.22 3.94 -10.68
CA CYS A 46 -7.35 3.37 -12.03
C CYS A 46 -8.68 3.70 -12.71
N ASP A 47 -8.61 3.86 -14.04
CA ASP A 47 -9.79 4.03 -14.92
C ASP A 47 -10.45 2.69 -15.32
N TYR A 48 -9.85 1.54 -14.95
CA TYR A 48 -10.25 0.17 -15.33
C TYR A 48 -10.14 -0.81 -14.16
N CYS A 49 -10.88 -1.93 -14.22
CA CYS A 49 -10.77 -3.02 -13.24
C CYS A 49 -9.58 -3.95 -13.55
N PHE A 50 -8.69 -4.16 -12.59
CA PHE A 50 -7.55 -5.09 -12.71
C PHE A 50 -7.67 -6.25 -11.71
N GLY A 51 -7.32 -7.46 -12.16
CA GLY A 51 -7.29 -8.67 -11.33
C GLY A 51 -5.85 -9.12 -11.11
N HIS A 52 -5.49 -9.41 -9.85
CA HIS A 52 -4.18 -9.95 -9.50
C HIS A 52 -4.35 -11.05 -8.45
N ASP A 53 -3.97 -12.28 -8.82
CA ASP A 53 -3.98 -13.44 -7.94
C ASP A 53 -2.85 -13.35 -6.93
N LEU A 54 -3.21 -13.26 -5.65
CA LEU A 54 -2.25 -13.14 -4.56
C LEU A 54 -1.67 -14.51 -4.19
N THR A 55 -0.36 -14.54 -3.99
CA THR A 55 0.31 -15.66 -3.32
C THR A 55 0.02 -15.66 -1.81
N LYS A 56 0.33 -16.77 -1.15
CA LYS A 56 0.16 -16.92 0.30
C LYS A 56 1.05 -15.95 1.07
N GLU A 57 2.26 -15.73 0.58
CA GLU A 57 3.24 -14.84 1.17
C GLU A 57 2.80 -13.38 1.03
N GLU A 58 2.36 -12.95 -0.16
CA GLU A 58 1.80 -11.62 -0.39
C GLU A 58 0.56 -11.36 0.48
N CYS A 59 -0.31 -12.36 0.66
CA CYS A 59 -1.46 -12.25 1.58
C CYS A 59 -1.02 -11.95 3.01
N LYS A 60 0.03 -12.64 3.51
CA LYS A 60 0.54 -12.42 4.86
C LYS A 60 1.16 -11.03 4.98
N GLU A 61 2.00 -10.65 4.03
CA GLU A 61 2.68 -9.35 4.09
C GLU A 61 1.69 -8.17 3.96
N LEU A 62 0.67 -8.29 3.09
CA LEU A 62 -0.44 -7.33 3.05
C LEU A 62 -1.18 -7.24 4.39
N SER A 63 -1.42 -8.38 5.05
CA SER A 63 -2.08 -8.36 6.37
C SER A 63 -1.25 -7.63 7.43
N GLU A 64 0.08 -7.73 7.36
CA GLU A 64 1.00 -7.01 8.24
C GLU A 64 0.98 -5.50 7.95
N VAL A 65 0.97 -5.11 6.67
CA VAL A 65 0.79 -3.71 6.26
C VAL A 65 -0.48 -3.12 6.86
N PHE A 66 -1.63 -3.80 6.70
CA PHE A 66 -2.89 -3.31 7.24
C PHE A 66 -2.91 -3.25 8.78
N ARG A 67 -2.25 -4.21 9.45
CA ARG A 67 -2.10 -4.17 10.92
C ARG A 67 -1.32 -2.94 11.36
N GLU A 68 -0.18 -2.67 10.73
CA GLU A 68 0.66 -1.51 11.07
C GLU A 68 -0.06 -0.18 10.81
N LEU A 69 -0.79 -0.06 9.69
CA LEU A 69 -1.61 1.11 9.42
C LEU A 69 -2.71 1.29 10.48
N ALA A 70 -3.33 0.21 10.95
CA ALA A 70 -4.33 0.28 12.03
C ALA A 70 -3.72 0.72 13.37
N GLU A 71 -2.50 0.30 13.68
CA GLU A 71 -1.74 0.76 14.86
C GLU A 71 -1.36 2.24 14.75
N GLU A 72 -1.10 2.76 13.54
CA GLU A 72 -0.87 4.19 13.31
C GLU A 72 -2.14 5.04 13.50
N LEU A 73 -3.31 4.53 13.11
CA LEU A 73 -4.61 5.23 13.26
C LEU A 73 -5.07 5.40 14.72
N GLY A 74 -4.51 4.63 15.65
CA GLY A 74 -4.85 4.68 17.08
C GLY A 74 -3.96 5.60 17.93
N LYS A 75 -3.05 6.35 17.31
CA LYS A 75 -2.13 7.30 17.96
C LYS A 75 -2.65 8.73 17.87
#